data_AF-A0A6I4YTP2-F1
#
_entry.id   AF-A0A6I4YTP2-F1
#
_cell.length_a   1.000
_cell.length_b   1.000
_cell.length_c   1.000
_cell.angle_alpha   90.00
_cell.angle_beta   90.00
_cell.angle_gamma   90.00
#
_symmetry.space_group_name_H-M   'P 1'
#
loop_
_entity.id
_entity.type
_entity.pdbx_description
1 polymer ?
#
loop_
_entity_poly.entity_id
_entity_poly.type
_entity_poly.pdbx_seq_one_letter_code
_entity_poly.pdbx_strand_id
1 'polypeptide(L)'
;MTVSRSAYLWLLDEKKKLAEEGYKEIMASYEQLKARLLSILTFSITLSSACYTGAATGGTYSPLCLLMALGFTGTAFLCGLGLYPTPVRTKNVKTDALDIVLNVEPAVESKEDTYKRLTYFIETTSLENARSLSKDRRYLKRAWQVLIGTPFVSFLLVCMGRLVIWIVYWEGWA
;
A
#
# COMPACT_ATOMS: atom_id res chain seq x y z
N MET A 1 -21.07 42.09 -13.22
CA MET A 1 -20.00 41.77 -14.18
C MET A 1 -20.26 40.37 -14.74
N THR A 2 -20.79 40.28 -15.97
CA THR A 2 -21.05 39.01 -16.66
C THR A 2 -19.74 38.52 -17.26
N VAL A 3 -19.13 37.50 -16.65
CA VAL A 3 -18.00 36.77 -17.24
C VAL A 3 -18.44 36.29 -18.63
N SER A 4 -17.65 36.56 -19.67
CA SER A 4 -18.01 36.12 -21.03
C SER A 4 -18.17 34.59 -21.05
N ARG A 5 -19.15 34.09 -21.78
CA ARG A 5 -19.43 32.65 -21.90
C ARG A 5 -18.19 31.84 -22.35
N SER A 6 -17.31 32.47 -23.13
CA SER A 6 -16.02 31.90 -23.54
C SER A 6 -15.02 31.80 -22.39
N ALA A 7 -14.94 32.80 -21.51
CA ALA A 7 -14.07 32.76 -20.33
C ALA A 7 -14.55 31.70 -19.32
N TYR A 8 -15.87 31.48 -19.20
CA TYR A 8 -16.43 30.44 -18.33
C TYR A 8 -16.11 29.02 -18.84
N LEU A 9 -16.26 28.78 -20.14
CA LEU A 9 -15.91 27.49 -20.75
C LEU A 9 -14.41 27.20 -20.68
N TRP A 10 -13.58 28.24 -20.85
CA TRP A 10 -12.14 28.11 -20.66
C TRP A 10 -11.78 27.73 -19.21
N LEU A 11 -12.41 28.37 -18.22
CA LEU A 11 -12.23 28.04 -16.80
C LEU A 11 -12.61 26.58 -16.48
N LEU A 12 -13.64 26.05 -17.12
CA LEU A 12 -14.07 24.65 -16.96
C LEU A 12 -13.07 23.67 -17.60
N ASP A 13 -12.52 24.00 -18.78
CA ASP A 13 -11.48 23.20 -19.42
C ASP A 13 -10.18 23.19 -18.60
N GLU A 14 -9.79 24.33 -18.05
CA GLU A 14 -8.62 24.47 -17.18
C GLU A 14 -8.78 23.63 -15.89
N LYS A 15 -9.96 23.70 -15.26
CA LYS A 15 -10.29 22.86 -14.08
C LYS A 15 -10.25 21.37 -14.41
N LYS A 16 -10.73 20.98 -15.59
CA LYS A 16 -10.66 19.59 -16.04
C LYS A 16 -9.19 19.16 -16.16
N LYS A 17 -8.35 19.94 -16.86
CA LYS A 17 -6.91 19.66 -17.03
C LYS A 17 -6.20 19.48 -15.69
N LEU A 18 -6.39 20.40 -14.76
CA LEU A 18 -5.82 20.32 -13.40
C LEU A 18 -6.25 19.03 -12.68
N ALA A 19 -7.52 18.63 -12.82
CA ALA A 19 -8.00 17.39 -12.24
C ALA A 19 -7.40 16.13 -12.93
N GLU A 20 -7.10 16.19 -14.23
CA GLU A 20 -6.41 15.10 -14.94
C GLU A 20 -4.95 14.96 -14.51
N GLU A 21 -4.26 16.09 -14.31
CA GLU A 21 -2.89 16.15 -13.83
C GLU A 21 -2.80 15.59 -12.40
N GLY A 22 -3.68 16.02 -11.51
CA GLY A 22 -3.75 15.48 -10.15
C GLY A 22 -4.03 13.96 -10.12
N TYR A 23 -4.88 13.46 -11.03
CA TYR A 23 -5.08 12.01 -11.16
C TYR A 23 -3.81 11.27 -11.62
N LYS A 24 -3.08 11.82 -12.60
CA LYS A 24 -1.81 11.23 -13.07
C LYS A 24 -0.76 11.17 -11.96
N GLU A 25 -0.64 12.24 -11.16
CA GLU A 25 0.26 12.26 -10.01
C GLU A 25 -0.08 11.19 -8.98
N ILE A 26 -1.38 11.04 -8.65
CA ILE A 26 -1.84 9.99 -7.71
C ILE A 26 -1.52 8.59 -8.27
N MET A 27 -1.78 8.34 -9.55
CA MET A 27 -1.46 7.05 -10.18
C MET A 27 0.04 6.76 -10.18
N ALA A 28 0.87 7.74 -10.53
CA ALA A 28 2.33 7.60 -10.48
C ALA A 28 2.80 7.26 -9.05
N SER A 29 2.23 7.92 -8.04
CA SER A 29 2.56 7.63 -6.63
C SER A 29 2.13 6.21 -6.20
N TYR A 30 1.01 5.72 -6.73
CA TYR A 30 0.51 4.37 -6.47
C TYR A 30 1.40 3.30 -7.12
N GLU A 31 1.83 3.50 -8.36
CA GLU A 31 2.78 2.61 -9.05
C GLU A 31 4.12 2.54 -8.32
N GLN A 32 4.66 3.68 -7.89
CA GLN A 32 5.89 3.73 -7.09
C GLN A 32 5.73 2.97 -5.76
N LEU A 33 4.59 3.10 -5.09
CA LEU A 33 4.30 2.39 -3.84
C LEU A 33 4.24 0.88 -4.07
N LYS A 34 3.57 0.43 -5.14
CA LYS A 34 3.50 -0.99 -5.51
C LYS A 34 4.87 -1.56 -5.88
N ALA A 35 5.68 -0.82 -6.63
CA ALA A 35 7.03 -1.24 -6.97
C ALA A 35 7.88 -1.46 -5.70
N ARG A 36 7.77 -0.56 -4.70
CA ARG A 36 8.45 -0.72 -3.41
C ARG A 36 7.93 -1.90 -2.61
N LEU A 37 6.61 -2.12 -2.57
CA LEU A 37 6.01 -3.28 -1.92
C LEU A 37 6.50 -4.59 -2.56
N LEU A 38 6.57 -4.65 -3.89
CA LEU A 38 7.10 -5.79 -4.64
C LEU A 38 8.57 -6.04 -4.32
N SER A 39 9.41 -5.00 -4.28
CA SER A 39 10.83 -5.19 -3.98
C SER A 39 11.04 -5.74 -2.56
N ILE A 40 10.27 -5.24 -1.59
CA ILE A 40 10.33 -5.72 -0.20
C ILE A 40 9.79 -7.14 -0.07
N LEU A 41 8.73 -7.48 -0.82
CA LEU A 41 8.19 -8.83 -0.86
C LEU A 41 9.26 -9.81 -1.35
N THR A 42 9.88 -9.54 -2.50
CA THR A 42 10.95 -10.39 -3.05
C THR A 42 12.11 -10.51 -2.09
N PHE A 43 12.54 -9.41 -1.47
CA PHE A 43 13.62 -9.41 -0.49
C PHE A 43 13.28 -10.24 0.76
N SER A 44 12.05 -10.10 1.26
CA SER A 44 11.56 -10.86 2.43
C SER A 44 11.47 -12.36 2.14
N ILE A 45 11.02 -12.74 0.94
CA ILE A 45 10.99 -14.15 0.52
C ILE A 45 12.40 -14.71 0.50
N THR A 46 13.36 -14.03 -0.15
CA THR A 46 14.76 -14.48 -0.21
C THR A 46 15.37 -14.65 1.17
N LEU A 47 15.19 -13.66 2.06
CA LEU A 47 15.67 -13.74 3.44
C LEU A 47 15.00 -14.86 4.24
N SER A 48 13.68 -15.02 4.10
CA SER A 48 12.96 -16.10 4.78
C SER A 48 13.47 -17.48 4.36
N SER A 49 13.66 -17.71 3.06
CA SER A 49 14.20 -18.96 2.52
C SER A 49 15.63 -19.22 3.01
N ALA A 50 16.49 -18.21 3.01
CA ALA A 50 17.84 -18.33 3.52
C ALA A 50 17.86 -18.68 5.02
N CYS A 51 17.00 -18.04 5.81
CA CYS A 51 16.84 -18.31 7.24
C CYS A 51 16.25 -19.70 7.52
N TYR A 52 15.28 -20.18 6.74
CA TYR A 52 14.76 -21.54 6.87
C TYR A 52 15.83 -22.59 6.57
N THR A 53 16.63 -22.38 5.51
CA THR A 53 17.77 -23.25 5.21
C THR A 53 18.77 -23.25 6.35
N GLY A 54 19.12 -22.08 6.89
CA GLY A 54 19.98 -21.95 8.06
C GLY A 54 19.45 -22.68 9.30
N ALA A 55 18.14 -22.59 9.56
CA ALA A 55 17.50 -23.31 10.64
C ALA A 55 17.58 -24.83 10.46
N ALA A 56 17.36 -25.32 9.23
CA ALA A 56 17.39 -26.74 8.90
C ALA A 56 18.79 -27.39 9.04
N THR A 57 19.87 -26.60 8.99
CA THR A 57 21.24 -27.12 9.21
C THR A 57 21.52 -27.60 10.63
N GLY A 58 20.66 -27.30 11.62
CA GLY A 58 20.80 -27.79 12.98
C GLY A 58 21.96 -27.21 13.79
N GLY A 59 22.63 -26.17 13.30
CA GLY A 59 23.74 -25.52 14.00
C GLY A 59 23.32 -24.76 15.27
N THR A 60 24.29 -24.25 16.02
CA THR A 60 24.08 -23.46 17.26
C THR A 60 23.20 -22.22 17.08
N TYR A 61 23.10 -21.70 15.85
CA TYR A 61 22.28 -20.55 15.48
C TYR A 61 20.91 -20.92 14.89
N SER A 62 20.59 -22.22 14.78
CA SER A 62 19.31 -22.71 14.24
C SER A 62 18.06 -22.02 14.85
N PRO A 63 17.93 -21.84 16.18
CA PRO A 63 16.76 -21.17 16.75
C PRO A 63 16.68 -19.68 16.38
N LEU A 64 17.81 -18.99 16.23
CA LEU A 64 17.86 -17.61 15.76
C LEU A 64 17.38 -17.52 14.31
N CYS A 65 17.89 -18.40 13.45
CA CYS A 65 17.50 -18.46 12.04
C CYS A 65 16.00 -18.76 11.88
N LEU A 66 15.43 -19.65 12.70
CA LEU A 66 14.01 -19.97 12.65
C LEU A 66 13.12 -18.78 13.05
N LEU A 67 13.47 -18.06 14.11
CA LEU A 67 12.75 -16.85 14.52
C LEU A 67 12.83 -15.74 13.45
N MET A 68 13.99 -15.57 12.82
CA MET A 68 14.15 -14.63 11.72
C MET A 68 13.30 -15.03 10.50
N ALA A 69 13.26 -16.33 10.17
CA ALA A 69 12.45 -16.84 9.06
C ALA A 69 10.96 -16.54 9.28
N LEU A 70 10.45 -16.72 10.49
CA LEU A 70 9.06 -16.39 10.85
C LEU A 70 8.77 -14.89 10.71
N GLY A 71 9.68 -14.02 11.17
CA GLY A 71 9.52 -12.56 11.03
C GLY A 71 9.52 -12.09 9.57
N PHE A 72 10.40 -12.65 8.73
CA PHE A 72 10.42 -12.35 7.30
C PHE A 72 9.20 -12.92 6.56
N THR A 73 8.70 -14.09 6.97
CA THR A 73 7.44 -14.66 6.45
C THR A 73 6.26 -13.73 6.77
N GLY A 74 6.19 -13.21 8.00
CA GLY A 74 5.18 -12.21 8.39
C GLY A 74 5.29 -10.90 7.60
N THR A 75 6.51 -10.47 7.29
CA THR A 75 6.76 -9.30 6.43
C THR A 75 6.25 -9.54 5.01
N ALA A 76 6.54 -10.71 4.43
CA ALA A 76 6.04 -11.09 3.11
C ALA A 76 4.50 -11.14 3.07
N PHE A 77 3.87 -11.65 4.13
CA PHE A 77 2.41 -11.66 4.24
C PHE A 77 1.81 -10.24 4.28
N LEU A 78 2.40 -9.32 5.06
CA LEU A 78 1.99 -7.92 5.10
C LEU A 78 2.13 -7.23 3.74
N CYS A 79 3.22 -7.52 3.01
CA CYS A 79 3.40 -7.04 1.64
C CYS A 79 2.33 -7.60 0.70
N GLY A 80 2.00 -8.89 0.81
CA GLY A 80 0.93 -9.52 0.04
C GLY A 80 -0.44 -8.88 0.28
N LEU A 81 -0.78 -8.56 1.53
CA LEU A 81 -2.00 -7.84 1.88
C LEU A 81 -2.05 -6.41 1.29
N GLY A 82 -0.91 -5.73 1.22
CA GLY A 82 -0.80 -4.41 0.59
C GLY A 82 -0.77 -4.45 -0.94
N LEU A 83 -0.43 -5.59 -1.54
CA LEU A 83 -0.43 -5.83 -2.98
C LEU A 83 -1.75 -6.39 -3.50
N TYR A 84 -2.62 -6.87 -2.61
CA TYR A 84 -3.94 -7.35 -2.99
C TYR A 84 -4.66 -6.27 -3.81
N PRO A 85 -5.25 -6.62 -4.96
CA PRO A 85 -5.80 -5.64 -5.89
C PRO A 85 -6.95 -4.89 -5.23
N THR A 86 -6.65 -3.75 -4.63
CA THR A 86 -7.63 -2.70 -4.39
C THR A 86 -8.06 -2.21 -5.77
N PRO A 87 -9.36 -2.27 -6.11
CA PRO A 87 -9.85 -1.81 -7.40
C PRO A 87 -9.61 -0.30 -7.45
N VAL A 88 -8.51 0.10 -8.07
CA VAL A 88 -8.26 1.50 -8.38
C VAL A 88 -9.33 1.88 -9.39
N ARG A 89 -10.23 2.79 -9.01
CA ARG A 89 -11.25 3.29 -9.93
C ARG A 89 -10.52 4.04 -11.04
N THR A 90 -10.51 3.43 -12.23
CA THR A 90 -9.85 3.99 -13.40
C THR A 90 -10.67 5.14 -13.95
N LYS A 91 -10.01 6.27 -14.24
CA LYS A 91 -10.62 7.37 -14.99
C LYS A 91 -11.10 6.94 -16.40
N ASN A 92 -10.57 5.83 -16.92
CA ASN A 92 -11.17 5.08 -18.02
C ASN A 92 -12.45 4.40 -17.53
N VAL A 93 -13.44 5.23 -17.30
CA VAL A 93 -14.82 4.81 -17.13
C VAL A 93 -15.21 4.17 -18.46
N LYS A 94 -15.51 2.86 -18.47
CA LYS A 94 -16.29 2.24 -19.56
C LYS A 94 -17.44 3.19 -19.85
N THR A 95 -17.71 3.47 -21.12
CA THR A 95 -18.80 4.33 -21.60
C THR A 95 -20.08 4.17 -20.76
N ASP A 96 -20.39 2.96 -20.31
CA ASP A 96 -21.48 2.61 -19.40
C ASP A 96 -21.54 3.40 -18.07
N ALA A 97 -20.43 3.66 -17.37
CA ALA A 97 -20.46 4.41 -16.11
C ALA A 97 -20.41 5.94 -16.32
N LEU A 98 -20.00 6.39 -17.50
CA LEU A 98 -20.16 7.77 -17.94
C LEU A 98 -21.62 8.01 -18.31
N ASP A 99 -22.25 7.03 -18.98
CA ASP A 99 -23.69 6.98 -19.26
C ASP A 99 -24.51 6.96 -17.98
N ILE A 100 -24.09 6.28 -16.91
CA ILE A 100 -24.80 6.35 -15.63
C ILE A 100 -24.74 7.77 -15.05
N VAL A 101 -23.60 8.46 -15.11
CA VAL A 101 -23.46 9.86 -14.62
C VAL A 101 -24.19 10.87 -15.53
N LEU A 102 -24.27 10.59 -16.83
CA LEU A 102 -24.98 11.37 -17.84
C LEU A 102 -26.50 11.11 -17.84
N ASN A 103 -26.95 9.92 -17.43
CA ASN A 103 -28.36 9.51 -17.36
C ASN A 103 -28.99 9.71 -15.97
N VAL A 104 -28.26 10.19 -14.95
CA VAL A 104 -28.90 10.63 -13.70
C VAL A 104 -29.70 11.90 -14.00
N GLU A 105 -31.03 11.81 -13.90
CA GLU A 105 -31.92 12.96 -14.01
C GLU A 105 -31.56 14.06 -12.97
N PRO A 106 -31.71 15.34 -13.34
CA PRO A 106 -32.31 15.84 -14.58
C PRO A 106 -31.36 15.72 -15.78
N ALA A 107 -31.97 15.58 -16.96
CA ALA A 107 -31.32 15.56 -18.26
C ALA A 107 -30.34 16.75 -18.38
N VAL A 108 -29.19 16.51 -18.99
CA VAL A 108 -28.12 17.50 -19.17
C VAL A 108 -28.64 18.65 -20.05
N GLU A 109 -29.14 19.72 -19.44
CA GLU A 109 -29.66 20.88 -20.18
C GLU A 109 -28.54 21.81 -20.70
N SER A 110 -27.34 21.74 -20.14
CA SER A 110 -26.20 22.56 -20.56
C SER A 110 -24.84 21.85 -20.48
N LYS A 111 -23.91 22.23 -21.36
CA LYS A 111 -22.49 21.78 -21.29
C LYS A 111 -21.88 22.05 -19.90
N GLU A 112 -22.33 23.09 -19.21
CA GLU A 112 -21.81 23.50 -17.90
C GLU A 112 -22.10 22.47 -16.81
N ASP A 113 -23.29 21.86 -16.83
CA ASP A 113 -23.66 20.81 -15.87
C ASP A 113 -22.90 19.51 -16.12
N THR A 114 -22.58 19.21 -17.38
CA THR A 114 -21.69 18.10 -17.73
C THR A 114 -20.31 18.29 -17.12
N TYR A 115 -19.72 19.48 -17.26
CA TYR A 115 -18.41 19.76 -16.69
C TYR A 115 -18.42 19.68 -15.16
N LYS A 116 -19.44 20.25 -14.49
CA LYS A 116 -19.55 20.17 -13.02
C LYS A 116 -19.66 18.74 -12.51
N ARG A 117 -20.51 17.91 -13.13
CA ARG A 117 -20.67 16.49 -12.74
C ARG A 117 -19.39 15.69 -13.00
N LEU A 118 -18.70 15.95 -14.11
CA LEU A 118 -17.42 15.29 -14.43
C LEU A 118 -16.33 15.68 -13.42
N THR A 119 -16.22 16.98 -13.07
CA THR A 119 -15.27 17.45 -12.06
C THR A 119 -15.55 16.83 -10.70
N TYR A 120 -16.81 16.80 -10.27
CA TYR A 120 -17.22 16.17 -9.01
C TYR A 120 -16.87 14.68 -8.99
N PHE A 121 -17.16 13.94 -10.07
CA PHE A 121 -16.83 12.52 -10.18
C PHE A 121 -15.32 12.26 -10.11
N ILE A 122 -14.51 13.11 -10.77
CA ILE A 122 -13.04 13.01 -10.72
C ILE A 122 -12.53 13.29 -9.30
N GLU A 123 -13.08 14.30 -8.62
CA GLU A 123 -12.70 14.63 -7.24
C GLU A 123 -13.10 13.53 -6.24
N THR A 124 -14.30 12.97 -6.33
CA THR A 124 -14.71 11.88 -5.44
C THR A 124 -13.86 10.64 -5.66
N THR A 125 -13.55 10.34 -6.92
CA THR A 125 -12.70 9.19 -7.29
C THR A 125 -11.26 9.38 -6.83
N SER A 126 -10.70 10.59 -6.96
CA SER A 126 -9.35 10.89 -6.49
C SER A 126 -9.24 10.79 -4.96
N LEU A 127 -10.27 11.19 -4.22
CA LEU A 127 -10.32 11.11 -2.76
C LEU A 127 -10.43 9.66 -2.27
N GLU A 128 -11.23 8.82 -2.93
CA GLU A 128 -11.29 7.37 -2.67
C GLU A 128 -9.94 6.70 -2.94
N ASN A 129 -9.30 7.01 -4.08
CA ASN A 129 -7.97 6.49 -4.41
C ASN A 129 -6.91 6.96 -3.40
N ALA A 130 -6.96 8.21 -2.94
CA ALA A 130 -6.07 8.74 -1.90
C ALA A 130 -6.25 8.00 -0.55
N ARG A 131 -7.50 7.67 -0.18
CA ARG A 131 -7.77 6.85 1.02
C ARG A 131 -7.17 5.45 0.89
N SER A 132 -7.32 4.80 -0.26
CA SER A 132 -6.69 3.49 -0.53
C SER A 132 -5.16 3.60 -0.42
N LEU A 133 -4.57 4.61 -1.04
CA LEU A 133 -3.13 4.87 -1.02
C LEU A 133 -2.61 5.09 0.42
N SER A 134 -3.39 5.76 1.27
CA SER A 134 -3.05 5.95 2.70
C SER A 134 -3.01 4.63 3.48
N LYS A 135 -3.85 3.65 3.10
CA LYS A 135 -3.91 2.32 3.72
C LYS A 135 -2.70 1.49 3.28
N ASP A 136 -2.39 1.50 1.99
CA ASP A 136 -1.25 0.78 1.42
C ASP A 136 0.08 1.32 1.96
N ARG A 137 0.18 2.65 2.14
CA ARG A 137 1.35 3.28 2.78
C ARG A 137 1.52 2.86 4.25
N ARG A 138 0.43 2.60 4.98
CA ARG A 138 0.50 2.06 6.34
C ARG A 138 1.02 0.63 6.36
N TYR A 139 0.62 -0.21 5.41
CA TYR A 139 1.19 -1.55 5.26
C TYR A 139 2.67 -1.50 4.92
N LEU A 140 3.09 -0.63 4.00
CA LEU A 140 4.50 -0.44 3.67
C LEU A 140 5.33 -0.03 4.90
N LYS A 141 4.84 0.92 5.70
CA LYS A 141 5.53 1.37 6.92
C LYS A 141 5.66 0.23 7.93
N ARG A 142 4.60 -0.55 8.13
CA ARG A 142 4.62 -1.72 9.04
C ARG A 142 5.56 -2.81 8.53
N ALA A 143 5.54 -3.11 7.23
CA ALA A 143 6.44 -4.08 6.62
C ALA A 143 7.91 -3.66 6.84
N TRP A 144 8.25 -2.38 6.65
CA TRP A 144 9.59 -1.86 6.97
C TRP A 144 9.96 -2.01 8.45
N GLN A 145 9.04 -1.69 9.37
CA GLN A 145 9.28 -1.82 10.80
C GLN A 145 9.53 -3.27 11.20
N VAL A 146 8.75 -4.22 10.67
CA VAL A 146 8.94 -5.65 10.92
C VAL A 146 10.22 -6.15 10.29
N LEU A 147 10.52 -5.77 9.03
CA LEU A 147 11.75 -6.17 8.33
C LEU A 147 13.01 -5.78 9.11
N ILE A 148 13.07 -4.53 9.58
CA ILE A 148 14.22 -4.01 10.34
C ILE A 148 14.22 -4.57 11.77
N GLY A 149 13.05 -4.72 12.40
CA GLY A 149 12.93 -5.17 13.79
C GLY A 149 13.18 -6.67 13.98
N THR A 150 12.87 -7.50 12.97
CA THR A 150 13.00 -8.97 13.01
C THR A 150 14.37 -9.45 13.50
N PRO A 151 15.53 -8.99 12.98
CA PRO A 151 16.82 -9.44 13.48
C PRO A 151 17.06 -9.07 14.96
N PHE A 152 16.69 -7.86 15.38
CA PHE A 152 16.88 -7.42 16.77
C PHE A 152 16.00 -8.19 17.75
N VAL A 153 14.71 -8.37 17.42
CA VAL A 153 13.76 -9.09 18.27
C VAL A 153 14.16 -10.57 18.36
N SER A 154 14.57 -11.18 17.24
CA SER A 154 15.03 -12.58 17.22
C SER A 154 16.27 -12.76 18.08
N PHE A 155 17.23 -11.83 18.01
CA PHE A 155 18.43 -11.85 18.85
C PHE A 155 18.08 -11.75 20.34
N LEU A 156 17.24 -10.77 20.73
CA LEU A 156 16.83 -10.58 22.11
C LEU A 156 16.10 -11.81 22.68
N LEU A 157 15.20 -12.42 21.90
CA LEU A 157 14.46 -13.61 22.32
C LEU A 157 15.39 -14.82 22.55
N VAL A 158 16.37 -15.03 21.67
CA VAL A 158 17.34 -16.12 21.84
C VAL A 158 18.25 -15.87 23.05
N CYS A 159 18.71 -14.64 23.26
CA CYS A 159 19.51 -14.27 24.43
C CYS A 159 18.73 -14.48 25.73
N MET A 160 17.48 -14.02 25.79
CA MET A 160 16.60 -14.20 26.96
C MET A 160 16.33 -15.68 27.22
N GLY A 161 15.99 -16.46 26.19
CA GLY A 161 15.77 -17.90 26.32
C GLY A 161 16.99 -18.64 26.84
N ARG A 162 18.19 -18.29 26.37
CA ARG A 162 19.44 -18.88 26.88
C ARG A 162 19.73 -18.50 28.32
N LEU A 163 19.47 -17.25 28.72
CA LEU A 163 19.62 -16.81 30.11
C LEU A 163 18.68 -17.56 31.05
N VAL A 164 17.42 -17.74 30.66
CA VAL A 164 16.44 -18.49 31.47
C VAL A 164 16.86 -19.94 31.64
N ILE A 165 17.27 -20.61 30.57
CA ILE A 165 17.77 -21.99 30.65
C ILE A 165 18.99 -22.06 31.58
N TRP A 166 19.91 -21.10 31.48
CA TRP A 166 21.10 -21.06 32.32
C TRP A 166 20.75 -20.90 33.82
N ILE A 167 19.82 -20.01 34.16
CA ILE A 167 19.35 -19.80 35.54
C ILE A 167 18.70 -21.08 36.09
N VAL A 168 17.81 -21.71 35.33
CA VAL A 168 17.12 -22.95 35.75
C VAL A 168 18.10 -24.10 35.95
N TYR A 169 19.09 -24.25 35.07
CA TYR A 169 20.12 -25.28 35.23
C TYR A 169 21.05 -25.01 36.43
N TRP A 170 21.34 -23.75 36.74
CA TRP A 170 22.18 -23.40 37.87
C TRP A 170 21.49 -23.66 39.22
N GLU A 171 20.20 -23.34 39.35
CA GLU A 171 19.43 -23.60 40.56
C GLU A 171 19.11 -25.10 40.77
N GLY A 172 19.03 -25.90 39.70
CA GLY A 172 18.79 -27.34 39.82
C GLY A 172 19.99 -28.16 40.33
N TRP A 173 21.17 -27.54 40.46
CA TRP A 173 22.41 -28.19 40.91
C TRP A 173 22.97 -27.62 42.22
N ALA A 174 22.33 -26.58 42.79
CA ALA A 174 22.67 -25.98 44.08
C ALA A 174 21.76 -26.54 45.19
#